data_AF-A0A162BHH2-F1
#
_entry.id   AF-A0A162BHH2-F1
#
_cell.length_a   1.000
_cell.length_b   1.000
_cell.length_c   1.000
_cell.angle_alpha   90.00
_cell.angle_beta   90.00
_cell.angle_gamma   90.00
#
_symmetry.space_group_name_H-M   'P 1'
#
loop_
_entity.id
_entity.type
_entity.pdbx_description
1 polymer ?
#
loop_
_entity_poly.entity_id
_entity_poly.type
_entity_poly.pdbx_seq_one_letter_code
_entity_poly.pdbx_strand_id
1 'polypeptide(L)'
;MKKIEKIGLCAFLLLMTNFAQSQGNNGMAACISLHEVVTSVIERKEKGIPKQVMISRLAPKRVLEQSEFTSPKDIIALNMHEIIDDIYDFETPARDVYAHYAVEKCLVRVDGGIVKPYQLLFSNLKKCGTLHTGIVQRQCVSAALRH
;
A
#
# COMPACT_ATOMS: atom_id res chain seq x y z
N MET A 1 68.45 9.74 -22.45
CA MET A 1 67.56 10.85 -22.04
C MET A 1 66.10 10.44 -22.31
N LYS A 2 65.19 10.80 -21.37
CA LYS A 2 63.70 10.59 -21.34
C LYS A 2 63.27 9.14 -21.04
N LYS A 3 62.67 8.73 -19.91
CA LYS A 3 61.76 9.27 -18.86
C LYS A 3 60.30 9.52 -19.30
N ILE A 4 59.39 9.08 -18.42
CA ILE A 4 57.93 9.36 -18.27
C ILE A 4 57.03 8.24 -18.85
N GLU A 5 56.53 7.29 -18.04
CA GLU A 5 55.39 7.33 -17.06
C GLU A 5 54.02 7.08 -17.74
N LYS A 6 53.42 5.91 -17.50
CA LYS A 6 52.30 5.62 -16.57
C LYS A 6 50.90 6.01 -17.12
N ILE A 7 49.94 5.16 -16.72
CA ILE A 7 48.49 5.37 -16.63
C ILE A 7 47.69 5.11 -17.91
N GLY A 8 47.06 3.94 -17.94
CA GLY A 8 45.83 3.66 -18.68
C GLY A 8 45.06 2.59 -17.92
N LEU A 9 44.71 2.88 -16.66
CA LEU A 9 43.34 3.19 -16.24
C LEU A 9 42.35 2.12 -16.69
N CYS A 10 41.98 1.27 -15.72
CA CYS A 10 40.91 0.29 -15.76
C CYS A 10 39.67 0.79 -16.52
N ALA A 11 39.49 0.37 -17.78
CA ALA A 11 38.23 0.49 -18.51
C ALA A 11 37.31 -0.70 -18.18
N PHE A 12 37.15 -1.02 -16.89
CA PHE A 12 36.32 -2.13 -16.39
C PHE A 12 35.27 -1.61 -15.40
N LEU A 13 34.61 -0.49 -15.71
CA LEU A 13 33.67 0.14 -14.78
C LEU A 13 32.54 0.93 -15.49
N LEU A 14 31.91 0.36 -16.52
CA LEU A 14 30.70 0.95 -17.12
C LEU A 14 29.64 -0.10 -17.54
N LEU A 15 29.33 -1.07 -16.66
CA LEU A 15 28.21 -1.99 -16.87
C LEU A 15 27.28 -2.15 -15.64
N MET A 16 27.35 -1.26 -14.65
CA MET A 16 26.58 -1.39 -13.40
C MET A 16 25.80 -0.13 -13.01
N THR A 17 25.08 0.49 -13.94
CA THR A 17 24.01 1.47 -13.64
C THR A 17 23.07 1.46 -14.87
N ASN A 18 21.87 0.91 -14.89
CA ASN A 18 20.76 1.01 -13.94
C ASN A 18 19.78 -0.14 -14.21
N PHE A 19 19.75 -1.17 -13.36
CA PHE A 19 18.57 -2.02 -13.22
C PHE A 19 17.79 -1.59 -11.97
N ALA A 20 17.37 -0.32 -11.96
CA ALA A 20 16.41 0.19 -10.99
C ALA A 20 15.03 0.28 -11.65
N GLN A 21 14.48 -0.84 -12.14
CA GLN A 21 13.14 -0.83 -12.74
C GLN A 21 12.38 -2.17 -12.68
N SER A 22 12.69 -3.04 -11.69
CA SER A 22 11.95 -4.30 -11.48
C SER A 22 10.98 -4.28 -10.28
N GLN A 23 10.94 -3.21 -9.47
CA GLN A 23 10.07 -3.17 -8.29
C GLN A 23 8.61 -2.76 -8.60
N GLY A 24 8.35 -2.09 -9.72
CA GLY A 24 7.02 -1.51 -10.01
C GLY A 24 5.88 -2.52 -10.17
N ASN A 25 6.16 -3.76 -10.58
CA ASN A 25 5.10 -4.74 -10.88
C ASN A 25 4.61 -5.50 -9.64
N ASN A 26 5.48 -5.69 -8.66
CA ASN A 26 5.22 -6.49 -7.46
C ASN A 26 4.37 -5.73 -6.43
N GLY A 27 4.63 -4.43 -6.26
CA GLY A 27 3.86 -3.56 -5.36
C GLY A 27 2.42 -3.34 -5.84
N MET A 28 2.24 -3.09 -7.13
CA MET A 28 0.90 -2.90 -7.71
C MET A 28 0.03 -4.15 -7.54
N ALA A 29 0.55 -5.34 -7.85
CA ALA A 29 -0.19 -6.58 -7.68
C ALA A 29 -0.55 -6.83 -6.20
N ALA A 30 0.37 -6.55 -5.28
CA ALA A 30 0.11 -6.61 -3.84
C ALA A 30 -1.02 -5.65 -3.42
N CYS A 31 -1.02 -4.41 -3.91
CA CYS A 31 -2.06 -3.44 -3.60
C CYS A 31 -3.43 -3.86 -4.14
N ILE A 32 -3.50 -4.36 -5.37
CA ILE A 32 -4.78 -4.82 -5.96
C ILE A 32 -5.37 -5.99 -5.16
N SER A 33 -4.53 -6.88 -4.62
CA SER A 33 -5.00 -8.02 -3.80
C SER A 33 -5.73 -7.61 -2.52
N LEU A 34 -5.57 -6.35 -2.07
CA LEU A 34 -6.22 -5.85 -0.87
C LEU A 34 -7.74 -5.79 -0.97
N HIS A 35 -8.31 -5.80 -2.18
CA HIS A 35 -9.75 -5.89 -2.37
C HIS A 35 -10.36 -7.15 -1.71
N GLU A 36 -9.68 -8.29 -1.87
CA GLU A 36 -10.09 -9.56 -1.25
C GLU A 36 -9.84 -9.55 0.26
N VAL A 37 -8.74 -8.94 0.69
CA VAL A 37 -8.43 -8.75 2.12
C VAL A 37 -9.53 -7.97 2.81
N VAL A 38 -9.93 -6.81 2.27
CA VAL A 38 -11.02 -5.98 2.81
C VAL A 38 -12.30 -6.80 2.94
N THR A 39 -12.66 -7.52 1.88
CA THR A 39 -13.85 -8.37 1.88
C THR A 39 -13.78 -9.41 3.00
N SER A 40 -12.64 -10.10 3.14
CA SER A 40 -12.45 -11.10 4.20
C SER A 40 -12.51 -10.51 5.60
N VAL A 41 -11.93 -9.32 5.82
CA VAL A 41 -11.91 -8.66 7.14
C VAL A 41 -13.33 -8.23 7.54
N ILE A 42 -14.10 -7.64 6.61
CA ILE A 42 -15.50 -7.27 6.85
C ILE A 42 -16.33 -8.50 7.21
N GLU A 43 -16.25 -9.57 6.41
CA GLU A 43 -17.01 -10.81 6.66
C GLU A 43 -16.66 -11.46 8.00
N ARG A 44 -15.38 -11.39 8.41
CA ARG A 44 -14.95 -11.91 9.71
C ARG A 44 -15.42 -11.05 10.87
N LYS A 45 -15.45 -9.72 10.70
CA LYS A 45 -16.07 -8.81 11.69
C LYS A 45 -17.57 -9.09 11.84
N GLU A 46 -18.28 -9.26 10.73
CA GLU A 46 -19.71 -9.61 10.70
C GLU A 46 -20.00 -10.96 11.40
N LYS A 47 -19.06 -11.91 11.32
CA LYS A 47 -19.11 -13.19 12.05
C LYS A 47 -18.70 -13.10 13.52
N GLY A 48 -18.38 -11.91 14.04
CA GLY A 48 -17.99 -11.71 15.43
C GLY A 48 -16.57 -12.17 15.78
N ILE A 49 -15.69 -12.35 14.79
CA ILE A 49 -14.29 -12.69 15.06
C ILE A 49 -13.61 -11.49 15.74
N PRO A 50 -12.89 -11.66 16.86
CA PRO A 50 -12.23 -10.54 17.53
C PRO A 50 -11.04 -9.96 16.73
N LYS A 51 -10.82 -8.65 16.84
CA LYS A 51 -9.69 -7.92 16.24
C LYS A 51 -8.34 -8.60 16.53
N GLN A 52 -8.13 -9.01 17.78
CA GLN A 52 -6.88 -9.62 18.25
C GLN A 52 -6.59 -10.95 17.55
N VAL A 53 -7.62 -11.74 17.24
CA VAL A 53 -7.48 -13.02 16.51
C VAL A 53 -7.05 -12.79 15.06
N MET A 54 -7.49 -11.67 14.47
CA MET A 54 -7.07 -11.26 13.12
C MET A 54 -5.61 -10.85 13.10
N ILE A 55 -5.20 -10.01 14.06
CA ILE A 55 -3.85 -9.44 14.16
C ILE A 55 -2.82 -10.50 14.56
N SER A 56 -3.17 -11.47 15.40
CA SER A 56 -2.22 -12.47 15.93
C SER A 56 -1.59 -13.38 14.86
N ARG A 57 -2.12 -13.37 13.64
CA ARG A 57 -1.62 -14.14 12.49
C ARG A 57 -0.64 -13.35 11.62
N LEU A 58 -0.47 -12.06 11.90
CA LEU A 58 0.39 -11.17 11.14
C LEU A 58 1.73 -10.97 11.84
N ALA A 59 2.77 -10.70 11.05
CA ALA A 59 4.03 -10.21 11.61
C ALA A 59 3.79 -8.90 12.40
N PRO A 60 4.57 -8.60 13.45
CA PRO A 60 4.37 -7.38 14.23
C PRO A 60 4.43 -6.12 13.36
N LYS A 61 3.47 -5.20 13.54
CA LYS A 61 3.35 -3.97 12.74
C LYS A 61 4.64 -3.16 12.70
N ARG A 62 5.33 -3.01 13.83
CA ARG A 62 6.62 -2.28 13.93
C ARG A 62 7.73 -2.86 13.04
N VAL A 63 7.73 -4.17 12.82
CA VAL A 63 8.70 -4.83 11.92
C VAL A 63 8.35 -4.52 10.46
N LEU A 64 7.07 -4.51 10.15
CA LEU A 64 6.56 -4.22 8.80
C LEU A 64 6.74 -2.74 8.43
N GLU A 65 6.60 -1.82 9.39
CA GLU A 65 6.84 -0.38 9.21
C GLU A 65 8.30 -0.04 8.90
N GLN A 66 9.24 -0.94 9.25
CA GLN A 66 10.66 -0.82 8.93
C GLN A 66 11.03 -1.48 7.59
N SER A 67 10.08 -2.14 6.93
CA SER A 67 10.31 -2.76 5.62
C SER A 67 10.49 -1.68 4.55
N GLU A 68 11.42 -1.89 3.63
CA GLU A 68 11.62 -1.02 2.46
C GLU A 68 10.49 -1.19 1.41
N PHE A 69 9.41 -1.89 1.73
CA PHE A 69 8.28 -2.18 0.83
C PHE A 69 8.66 -2.90 -0.48
N THR A 70 9.80 -3.60 -0.49
CA THR A 70 10.28 -4.37 -1.64
C THR A 70 9.61 -5.74 -1.76
N SER A 71 9.00 -6.23 -0.68
CA SER A 71 8.32 -7.53 -0.59
C SER A 71 6.79 -7.37 -0.67
N PRO A 72 6.11 -8.00 -1.66
CA PRO A 72 4.65 -8.05 -1.73
C PRO A 72 3.99 -8.53 -0.45
N LYS A 73 4.60 -9.50 0.23
CA LYS A 73 4.09 -10.05 1.49
C LYS A 73 4.07 -9.00 2.59
N ASP A 74 5.11 -8.18 2.68
CA ASP A 74 5.22 -7.15 3.71
C ASP A 74 4.26 -6.01 3.43
N ILE A 75 4.13 -5.62 2.15
CA ILE A 75 3.12 -4.66 1.68
C ILE A 75 1.73 -5.13 2.10
N ILE A 76 1.35 -6.37 1.78
CA ILE A 76 0.04 -6.92 2.13
C ILE A 76 -0.12 -6.94 3.65
N ALA A 77 0.86 -7.48 4.39
CA ALA A 77 0.76 -7.63 5.84
C ALA A 77 0.63 -6.28 6.57
N LEU A 78 1.36 -5.24 6.15
CA LEU A 78 1.21 -3.92 6.75
C LEU A 78 -0.18 -3.34 6.48
N ASN A 79 -0.63 -3.40 5.22
CA ASN A 79 -1.95 -2.90 4.87
C ASN A 79 -3.06 -3.71 5.56
N MET A 80 -2.87 -5.02 5.79
CA MET A 80 -3.80 -5.84 6.58
C MET A 80 -3.95 -5.31 8.01
N HIS A 81 -2.86 -4.93 8.70
CA HIS A 81 -2.97 -4.30 10.02
C HIS A 81 -3.84 -3.06 9.98
N GLU A 82 -3.57 -2.17 9.03
CA GLU A 82 -4.32 -0.91 8.92
C GLU A 82 -5.79 -1.14 8.53
N ILE A 83 -6.06 -2.08 7.62
CA ILE A 83 -7.42 -2.46 7.24
C ILE A 83 -8.19 -3.02 8.45
N ILE A 84 -7.55 -3.87 9.24
CA ILE A 84 -8.15 -4.42 10.47
C ILE A 84 -8.39 -3.30 11.49
N ASP A 85 -7.41 -2.41 11.70
CA ASP A 85 -7.56 -1.26 12.60
C ASP A 85 -8.75 -0.39 12.17
N ASP A 86 -8.78 0.06 10.91
CA ASP A 86 -9.82 0.93 10.39
C ASP A 86 -11.21 0.29 10.47
N ILE A 87 -11.35 -0.98 10.05
CA ILE A 87 -12.64 -1.68 10.04
C ILE A 87 -13.14 -1.96 11.45
N TYR A 88 -12.28 -2.34 12.40
CA TYR A 88 -12.74 -2.69 13.76
C TYR A 88 -12.96 -1.47 14.64
N ASP A 89 -12.15 -0.43 14.48
CA ASP A 89 -12.14 0.71 15.41
C ASP A 89 -13.08 1.84 14.97
N PHE A 90 -13.51 1.86 13.69
CA PHE A 90 -14.34 2.94 13.14
C PHE A 90 -15.54 2.40 12.34
N GLU A 91 -16.48 3.32 12.03
CA GLU A 91 -17.49 3.07 11.02
C GLU A 91 -16.80 2.87 9.66
N THR A 92 -17.20 1.83 8.93
CA THR A 92 -16.69 1.50 7.60
C THR A 92 -17.69 2.00 6.55
N PRO A 93 -17.28 2.72 5.49
CA PRO A 93 -18.16 3.03 4.38
C PRO A 93 -18.55 1.75 3.63
N ALA A 94 -19.33 1.88 2.56
CA ALA A 94 -19.68 0.73 1.73
C ALA A 94 -18.43 -0.07 1.31
N ARG A 95 -18.58 -1.40 1.28
CA ARG A 95 -17.47 -2.36 1.08
C ARG A 95 -16.59 -2.01 -0.11
N ASP A 96 -17.22 -1.67 -1.22
CA ASP A 96 -16.59 -1.25 -2.46
C ASP A 96 -15.80 0.05 -2.28
N VAL A 97 -16.35 1.09 -1.63
CA VAL A 97 -15.63 2.33 -1.31
C VAL A 97 -14.36 2.02 -0.52
N TYR A 98 -14.50 1.25 0.57
CA TYR A 98 -13.37 0.96 1.45
C TYR A 98 -12.31 0.10 0.73
N ALA A 99 -12.73 -0.86 -0.09
CA ALA A 99 -11.81 -1.68 -0.88
C ALA A 99 -10.97 -0.82 -1.84
N HIS A 100 -11.60 0.11 -2.57
CA HIS A 100 -10.87 1.03 -3.43
C HIS A 100 -9.95 1.97 -2.64
N TYR A 101 -10.40 2.44 -1.48
CA TYR A 101 -9.58 3.24 -0.58
C TYR A 101 -8.33 2.49 -0.13
N ALA A 102 -8.46 1.23 0.28
CA ALA A 102 -7.33 0.41 0.71
C ALA A 102 -6.31 0.18 -0.42
N VAL A 103 -6.79 -0.12 -1.63
CA VAL A 103 -5.93 -0.29 -2.81
C VAL A 103 -5.17 1.01 -3.13
N GLU A 104 -5.88 2.13 -3.22
CA GLU A 104 -5.27 3.42 -3.57
C GLU A 104 -4.31 3.89 -2.47
N LYS A 105 -4.67 3.72 -1.19
CA LYS A 105 -3.79 4.01 -0.05
C LYS A 105 -2.48 3.23 -0.14
N CYS A 106 -2.55 1.96 -0.53
CA CYS A 106 -1.38 1.12 -0.75
C CYS A 106 -0.54 1.64 -1.92
N LEU A 107 -1.15 1.99 -3.05
CA LEU A 107 -0.43 2.52 -4.22
C LEU A 107 0.28 3.83 -3.89
N VAL A 108 -0.41 4.77 -3.26
CA VAL A 108 0.19 6.04 -2.80
C VAL A 108 1.41 5.77 -1.93
N ARG A 109 1.35 4.81 -1.00
CA ARG A 109 2.48 4.45 -0.15
C ARG A 109 3.64 3.82 -0.92
N VAL A 110 3.36 2.86 -1.79
CA VAL A 110 4.38 2.19 -2.62
C VAL A 110 5.10 3.20 -3.52
N ASP A 111 4.38 4.23 -3.98
CA ASP A 111 4.92 5.33 -4.78
C ASP A 111 5.63 6.41 -3.93
N GLY A 112 5.79 6.20 -2.62
CA GLY A 112 6.46 7.12 -1.70
C GLY A 112 5.63 8.34 -1.28
N GLY A 113 4.33 8.33 -1.56
CA GLY A 113 3.38 9.36 -1.16
C GLY A 113 2.98 9.29 0.32
N ILE A 114 2.53 10.43 0.85
CA ILE A 114 2.05 10.54 2.23
C ILE A 114 0.58 10.13 2.30
N VAL A 115 0.29 9.16 3.16
CA VAL A 115 -1.07 8.69 3.42
C VAL A 115 -1.65 9.45 4.61
N LYS A 116 -2.79 10.11 4.39
CA LYS A 116 -3.52 10.78 5.48
C LYS A 116 -4.20 9.78 6.41
N PRO A 117 -4.33 10.10 7.72
CA PRO A 117 -5.09 9.28 8.66
C PRO A 117 -6.53 9.04 8.20
N TYR A 118 -7.03 7.81 8.39
CA TYR A 118 -8.37 7.39 7.97
C TYR A 118 -9.48 8.32 8.47
N GLN A 119 -9.37 8.78 9.72
CA GLN A 119 -10.37 9.62 10.36
C GLN A 119 -10.57 10.96 9.64
N LEU A 120 -9.50 11.50 9.03
CA LEU A 120 -9.58 12.74 8.25
C LEU A 120 -10.24 12.52 6.89
N LEU A 121 -10.21 11.30 6.38
CA LEU A 121 -10.75 10.94 5.07
C LEU A 121 -12.18 10.39 5.14
N PHE A 122 -12.59 9.88 6.30
CA PHE A 122 -13.85 9.15 6.48
C PHE A 122 -15.08 9.88 5.90
N SER A 123 -15.23 11.18 6.19
CA SER A 123 -16.38 11.95 5.70
C SER A 123 -16.41 12.07 4.17
N ASN A 124 -15.24 12.20 3.53
CA ASN A 124 -15.11 12.23 2.07
C ASN A 124 -15.38 10.84 1.47
N LEU A 125 -14.85 9.78 2.08
CA LEU A 125 -15.10 8.41 1.64
C LEU A 125 -16.60 8.06 1.71
N LYS A 126 -17.29 8.47 2.78
CA LYS A 126 -18.73 8.29 2.92
C LYS A 126 -19.50 9.00 1.80
N LYS A 127 -19.10 10.22 1.43
CA LYS A 127 -19.67 10.95 0.28
C LYS A 127 -19.39 10.24 -1.05
N CYS A 128 -18.20 9.68 -1.24
CA CYS A 128 -17.91 8.90 -2.45
C CYS A 128 -18.86 7.71 -2.61
N GLY A 129 -19.26 7.07 -1.50
CA GLY A 129 -20.22 5.96 -1.51
C GLY A 129 -21.65 6.33 -1.92
N THR A 130 -22.01 7.62 -2.01
CA THR A 130 -23.34 8.03 -2.50
C THR A 130 -23.39 8.18 -4.02
N LEU A 131 -22.28 7.94 -4.72
CA LEU A 131 -22.19 8.06 -6.18
C LEU A 131 -22.69 6.78 -6.85
N HIS A 132 -23.60 6.90 -7.80
CA HIS A 132 -24.27 5.77 -8.44
C HIS A 132 -23.43 4.99 -9.46
N THR A 133 -22.23 5.47 -9.80
CA THR A 133 -21.37 4.83 -10.81
C THR A 133 -20.01 4.48 -10.22
N GLY A 134 -19.58 3.23 -10.42
CA GLY A 134 -18.32 2.73 -9.86
C GLY A 134 -17.07 3.46 -10.38
N ILE A 135 -17.11 4.04 -11.58
CA ILE A 135 -15.98 4.84 -12.11
C ILE A 135 -15.87 6.18 -11.36
N VAL A 136 -16.97 6.90 -11.18
CA VAL A 136 -16.96 8.21 -10.52
C VAL A 136 -16.67 8.04 -9.02
N GLN A 137 -17.18 6.97 -8.41
CA GLN A 137 -16.86 6.59 -7.03
C GLN A 137 -15.35 6.33 -6.85
N ARG A 138 -14.72 5.57 -7.76
CA ARG A 138 -13.26 5.35 -7.76
C ARG A 138 -12.47 6.65 -7.85
N GLN A 139 -12.84 7.53 -8.78
CA GLN A 139 -12.19 8.82 -8.96
C GLN A 139 -12.34 9.70 -7.70
N CYS A 140 -13.51 9.69 -7.06
CA CYS A 140 -13.75 10.39 -5.81
C CYS A 140 -12.84 9.87 -4.68
N VAL A 141 -12.71 8.54 -4.53
CA VAL A 141 -11.85 7.94 -3.51
C VAL A 141 -10.38 8.32 -3.74
N SER A 142 -9.90 8.25 -4.99
CA SER A 142 -8.53 8.66 -5.33
C SER A 142 -8.30 10.15 -5.05
N ALA A 143 -9.25 11.02 -5.40
CA ALA A 143 -9.17 12.44 -5.10
C ALA A 143 -9.13 12.73 -3.59
N ALA A 144 -9.91 12.01 -2.78
CA ALA A 144 -9.92 12.16 -1.33
C ALA A 144 -8.57 11.82 -0.69
N LEU A 145 -7.81 10.89 -1.27
CA LEU A 145 -6.49 10.50 -0.78
C LEU A 145 -5.38 11.47 -1.18
N ARG A 146 -5.48 12.10 -2.36
CA ARG A 146 -4.42 12.94 -2.95
C ARG A 146 -4.55 14.43 -2.64
N HIS A 147 -5.69 14.89 -2.09
CA HIS A 147 -5.97 16.28 -1.74
C HIS A 147 -6.22 16.45 -0.25
#